data_AF-A0A6L5G1R3-F1
#
_entry.id   AF-A0A6L5G1R3-F1
#
_cell.length_a   1.000
_cell.length_b   1.000
_cell.length_c   1.000
_cell.angle_alpha   90.00
_cell.angle_beta   90.00
_cell.angle_gamma   90.00
#
_symmetry.space_group_name_H-M   'P 1'
#
loop_
_entity.id
_entity.type
_entity.pdbx_description
1 polymer ?
#
loop_
_entity_poly.entity_id
_entity_poly.type
_entity_poly.pdbx_seq_one_letter_code
_entity_poly.pdbx_strand_id
1 'polypeptide(L)' 'MTLRLDFVTIDAHDPRALADFWVDVLDDYAVHDEEEGDDEVAEDDEVAILPASRRGPKLLFQKVPDDKVVKNRFHFDL' A
#
# COMPACT_ATOMS: atom_id res chain seq x y z
N MET A 1 -10.04 8.75 25.44
CA MET A 1 -9.70 8.76 24.00
C MET A 1 -9.17 7.40 23.63
N THR A 2 -9.61 6.84 22.51
CA THR A 2 -9.15 5.54 21.98
C THR A 2 -8.40 5.76 20.67
N LEU A 3 -7.42 4.90 20.38
CA LEU A 3 -6.65 4.92 19.14
C LEU A 3 -7.29 4.00 18.09
N ARG A 4 -7.12 4.33 16.81
CA ARG A 4 -7.51 3.50 15.66
C ARG A 4 -6.29 3.29 14.78
N LEU A 5 -6.07 2.05 14.34
CA LEU A 5 -5.09 1.74 13.31
C LEU A 5 -5.62 2.25 11.96
N ASP A 6 -4.86 3.10 11.27
CA ASP A 6 -5.26 3.65 9.97
C ASP A 6 -4.56 2.94 8.82
N PHE A 7 -3.23 3.03 8.78
CA PHE A 7 -2.40 2.37 7.77
C PHE A 7 -1.47 1.33 8.39
N VAL A 8 -1.26 0.24 7.65
CA VAL A 8 -0.09 -0.63 7.77
C VAL A 8 0.85 -0.29 6.61
N THR A 9 2.00 0.29 6.93
CA THR A 9 2.99 0.71 5.94
C THR A 9 4.00 -0.40 5.67
N ILE A 10 4.28 -0.64 4.40
CA ILE A 10 5.12 -1.72 3.89
C ILE A 10 6.17 -1.10 2.98
N ASP A 11 7.43 -1.27 3.32
CA ASP A 11 8.53 -0.85 2.44
C ASP A 11 8.52 -1.66 1.14
N ALA A 12 8.64 -0.96 0.02
CA ALA A 12 8.61 -1.51 -1.32
C ALA A 12 9.76 -0.93 -2.16
N HIS A 13 10.47 -1.78 -2.91
CA HIS A 13 11.36 -1.28 -3.97
C HIS A 13 10.51 -0.76 -5.16
N ASP A 14 9.39 -1.42 -5.43
CA ASP A 14 8.40 -1.05 -6.43
C ASP A 14 7.00 -1.02 -5.76
N PRO A 15 6.54 0.17 -5.32
CA PRO A 15 5.24 0.33 -4.67
C PRO A 15 4.05 -0.13 -5.52
N ARG A 16 4.03 0.22 -6.81
CA ARG A 16 2.93 -0.11 -7.71
C ARG A 16 2.82 -1.61 -7.92
N ALA A 17 3.94 -2.29 -8.21
CA ALA A 17 3.92 -3.73 -8.41
C ALA A 17 3.43 -4.51 -7.18
N LEU A 18 3.78 -4.07 -5.96
CA LEU A 18 3.24 -4.68 -4.74
C LEU A 18 1.77 -4.36 -4.52
N ALA A 19 1.34 -3.13 -4.79
CA ALA A 19 -0.06 -2.75 -4.68
C ALA A 19 -0.96 -3.59 -5.60
N ASP A 20 -0.57 -3.72 -6.87
CA ASP A 20 -1.29 -4.50 -7.87
C ASP A 20 -1.40 -5.97 -7.44
N PHE A 21 -0.29 -6.56 -6.97
CA PHE A 21 -0.32 -7.92 -6.43
C PHE A 21 -1.31 -8.08 -5.27
N TRP A 22 -1.34 -7.14 -4.31
CA TRP A 22 -2.21 -7.26 -3.15
C TRP A 22 -3.68 -6.99 -3.47
N VAL A 23 -3.99 -6.13 -4.44
CA VAL A 23 -5.35 -5.94 -4.96
C VAL A 23 -5.87 -7.22 -5.62
N ASP A 24 -5.03 -7.93 -6.36
CA ASP A 24 -5.43 -9.21 -6.98
C ASP A 24 -5.66 -10.32 -5.94
N VAL A 25 -5.03 -10.25 -4.76
CA VAL A 25 -5.11 -11.27 -3.71
C VAL A 25 -6.22 -11.00 -2.69
N LEU A 26 -6.49 -9.73 -2.38
CA LEU A 26 -7.45 -9.32 -1.36
C LEU A 26 -8.76 -8.85 -2.00
N ASP A 27 -9.85 -9.57 -1.72
CA ASP A 27 -11.20 -9.10 -2.08
C ASP A 27 -11.51 -7.76 -1.39
N ASP A 28 -12.36 -6.95 -2.00
CA ASP A 28 -12.77 -5.62 -1.52
C ASP A 28 -11.67 -4.54 -1.52
N TYR A 29 -10.41 -4.81 -1.89
CA TYR A 29 -9.36 -3.77 -1.96
C TYR A 29 -9.18 -3.19 -3.36
N ALA A 30 -8.89 -1.89 -3.43
CA ALA A 30 -8.52 -1.20 -4.66
C ALA A 30 -7.37 -0.21 -4.42
N VAL A 31 -6.58 0.03 -5.47
CA VAL A 31 -5.61 1.12 -5.51
C VAL A 31 -6.33 2.44 -5.27
N HIS A 32 -5.78 3.24 -4.38
CA HIS A 32 -6.20 4.62 -4.17
C HIS A 32 -5.36 5.53 -5.05
N ASP A 33 -5.86 5.85 -6.24
CA ASP A 33 -5.31 6.94 -7.04
C ASP A 33 -5.68 8.25 -6.37
N GLU A 34 -4.69 8.94 -5.81
CA GLU A 34 -4.80 10.37 -5.56
C GLU A 34 -4.68 11.05 -6.93
N GLU A 35 -5.81 11.46 -7.52
CA GLU A 35 -5.81 12.21 -8.79
C GLU A 35 -4.86 13.43 -8.69
N GLU A 36 -3.83 13.38 -9.53
CA GLU A 36 -3.21 14.48 -10.29
C GLU A 36 -2.61 15.65 -9.50
N GLY A 37 -1.31 15.53 -9.17
CA GLY A 37 -0.39 16.65 -9.25
C GLY A 37 0.23 16.69 -10.65
N ASP A 38 -0.14 17.68 -11.47
CA ASP A 38 0.32 18.00 -12.82
C ASP A 38 1.62 17.30 -13.32
N ASP A 39 1.49 16.53 -14.41
CA ASP A 39 2.43 16.45 -15.55
C ASP A 39 3.95 16.34 -15.30
N GLU A 40 4.38 15.70 -14.21
CA GLU A 40 5.66 14.99 -14.19
C GLU A 40 5.37 13.53 -13.87
N VAL A 41 6.09 12.59 -14.49
CA VAL A 41 6.08 11.19 -14.07
C VAL A 41 6.70 11.17 -12.66
N ALA A 42 5.93 11.60 -11.66
CA ALA A 42 6.28 11.44 -10.27
C ALA A 42 6.40 9.93 -10.11
N GLU A 43 7.61 9.45 -9.87
CA GLU A 43 7.73 8.09 -9.37
C GLU A 43 6.91 8.08 -8.08
N ASP A 44 5.80 7.32 -8.06
CA ASP A 44 4.94 7.24 -6.89
C ASP A 44 5.81 6.74 -5.72
N ASP A 45 6.28 7.68 -4.90
CA ASP A 45 7.07 7.40 -3.70
C ASP A 45 6.23 6.59 -2.69
N GLU A 46 4.92 6.54 -2.88
CA GLU A 46 4.02 5.65 -2.18
C GLU A 46 2.78 5.30 -3.00
N VAL A 47 2.24 4.10 -2.80
CA VAL A 47 0.96 3.64 -3.36
C VAL A 47 0.13 3.05 -2.23
N ALA A 48 -1.13 3.48 -2.09
CA ALA A 48 -2.03 2.93 -1.08
C ALA A 48 -3.10 2.03 -1.72
N ILE A 49 -3.51 0.99 -0.99
CA ILE A 49 -4.72 0.21 -1.30
C ILE A 49 -5.68 0.25 -0.11
N LEU A 50 -6.97 0.40 -0.41
CA LEU A 50 -8.01 0.63 0.60
C LEU A 50 -9.18 -0.34 0.39
N PRO A 51 -9.79 -0.85 1.48
CA PRO A 51 -11.00 -1.65 1.37
C PRO A 51 -12.20 -0.75 1.03
N ALA A 52 -12.95 -1.10 -0.01
CA ALA A 52 -14.14 -0.36 -0.44
C ALA A 52 -15.24 -0.36 0.64
N SER A 53 -15.35 -1.45 1.41
CA SER A 53 -16.24 -1.54 2.58
C SER A 53 -15.82 -0.63 3.75
N ARG A 54 -14.61 -0.04 3.70
CA ARG A 54 -13.97 0.68 4.82
C ARG A 54 -13.80 -0.17 6.08
N ARG A 55 -13.77 -1.50 5.92
CA ARG A 55 -13.51 -2.46 7.00
C ARG A 55 -12.13 -3.06 6.80
N GLY A 56 -11.30 -2.96 7.84
CA GLY A 56 -9.92 -3.45 7.80
C GLY A 56 -8.89 -2.32 7.68
N PRO A 57 -7.59 -2.68 7.79
CA PRO A 57 -6.50 -1.72 7.69
C PRO A 57 -6.34 -1.24 6.24
N LYS A 58 -5.96 0.02 6.07
CA LYS A 58 -5.43 0.47 4.78
C LYS A 58 -3.98 -0.02 4.66
N LEU A 59 -3.55 -0.42 3.47
CA LEU A 59 -2.15 -0.79 3.24
C LEU A 59 -1.47 0.33 2.43
N LEU A 60 -0.29 0.75 2.87
CA LEU A 60 0.53 1.75 2.18
C LEU A 60 1.85 1.11 1.79
N PHE A 61 2.20 1.14 0.51
CA PHE A 61 3.47 0.68 -0.01
C PHE A 61 4.37 1.90 -0.20
N GLN A 62 5.39 2.04 0.65
CA GLN A 62 6.30 3.19 0.61
C GLN A 62 7.60 2.81 -0.09
N LYS A 63 8.05 3.64 -1.02
CA LYS A 63 9.29 3.42 -1.76
C LYS A 63 10.51 3.46 -0.82
N VAL A 64 11.27 2.38 -0.83
CA VAL A 64 12.57 2.25 -0.17
C VAL A 64 13.53 1.68 -1.22
N PRO A 65 14.41 2.52 -1.80
CA PRO A 65 15.26 2.12 -2.93
C PRO A 65 16.40 1.19 -2.53
N ASP A 66 16.71 1.10 -1.24
CA ASP A 66 17.73 0.19 -0.73
C ASP A 66 17.31 -1.28 -0.93
N ASP A 67 18.25 -2.09 -1.40
CA ASP A 67 18.04 -3.53 -1.53
C ASP A 67 17.65 -4.15 -0.17
N LYS A 68 16.56 -4.93 -0.19
CA LYS A 68 16.09 -5.64 0.98
C LYS A 68 17.09 -6.72 1.40
N VAL A 69 17.68 -6.55 2.58
CA VAL A 69 18.54 -7.58 3.21
C VAL A 69 17.70 -8.78 3.71
N VAL A 70 16.43 -8.55 4.04
CA VAL A 70 15.44 -9.58 4.43
C VAL A 70 14.06 -9.23 3.88
N LYS A 71 13.22 -10.26 3.68
CA LYS A 71 11.83 -10.08 3.27
C LYS A 71 10.97 -9.43 4.37
N ASN A 72 9.97 -8.66 3.96
CA ASN A 72 8.88 -8.25 4.84
C ASN A 72 8.13 -9.50 5.34
N ARG A 73 7.78 -9.53 6.63
CA ARG A 73 6.98 -10.62 7.25
C ARG A 73 5.81 -10.02 8.00
N PHE A 74 4.65 -10.10 7.38
CA PHE A 74 3.36 -9.76 7.98
C PHE A 74 2.44 -10.97 7.83
N HIS A 75 1.53 -11.13 8.78
CA HIS A 75 0.58 -12.23 8.80
C HIS A 75 -0.81 -11.61 8.90
N PHE A 76 -1.56 -11.68 7.80
CA PHE A 76 -2.97 -11.33 7.82
C PHE A 76 -3.76 -12.54 8.29
N ASP A 77 -4.63 -12.33 9.27
CA ASP A 77 -5.66 -13.31 9.64
C ASP A 77 -6.93 -12.89 8.90
N LEU A 78 -7.22 -13.61 7.81
CA LEU A 78 -8.24 -13.26 6.81
C LEU A 78 -9.50 -14.11 6.99
#